data_AF-A0A931UP58-F1
#
_entry.id   AF-A0A931UP58-F1
#
_cell.length_a   1.000
_cell.length_b   1.000
_cell.length_c   1.000
_cell.angle_alpha   90.00
_cell.angle_beta   90.00
_cell.angle_gamma   90.00
#
_symmetry.space_group_name_H-M   'P 1'
#
loop_
_entity.id
_entity.type
_entity.pdbx_description
1 polymer ?
#
loop_
_entity_poly.entity_id
_entity_poly.type
_entity_poly.pdbx_seq_one_letter_code
_entity_poly.pdbx_strand_id
1 'polypeptide(L)'
;MVQGYDSGLVILKALEQSGGDARPDRLIPILEKLKIESPRGTFEFDEQHEGVYPMYVVEIRMVGGKATPVVIENMGRIKTPNMGCTLLK
;
A
#
# COMPACT_ATOMS: atom_id res chain seq x y z
N MET A 1 9.73 9.79 -0.20
CA MET A 1 8.63 9.15 -0.95
C MET A 1 8.24 7.89 -0.20
N VAL A 2 7.00 7.79 0.32
CA VAL A 2 6.59 6.64 1.16
C VAL A 2 6.33 5.38 0.33
N GLN A 3 5.87 5.53 -0.91
CA GLN A 3 5.62 4.37 -1.80
C GLN A 3 6.85 3.49 -2.01
N GLY A 4 8.03 4.07 -2.24
CA GLY A 4 9.26 3.30 -2.38
C GLY A 4 9.67 2.55 -1.11
N TYR A 5 9.39 3.13 0.06
CA TYR A 5 9.59 2.46 1.34
C TYR A 5 8.65 1.25 1.48
N ASP A 6 7.36 1.45 1.18
CA ASP A 6 6.34 0.39 1.24
C ASP A 6 6.69 -0.77 0.29
N SER A 7 7.10 -0.47 -0.95
CA SER A 7 7.54 -1.48 -1.92
C SER A 7 8.71 -2.31 -1.40
N GLY A 8 9.73 -1.67 -0.82
CA GLY A 8 10.87 -2.37 -0.25
C GLY A 8 10.46 -3.27 0.93
N LEU A 9 9.61 -2.76 1.82
CA LEU A 9 9.11 -3.49 2.98
C LEU A 9 8.25 -4.70 2.57
N VAL A 10 7.38 -4.53 1.57
CA VAL A 10 6.57 -5.62 0.99
C VAL A 10 7.46 -6.74 0.45
N ILE A 11 8.47 -6.41 -0.36
CA ILE A 11 9.38 -7.40 -0.95
C ILE A 11 10.17 -8.12 0.15
N LEU A 12 10.71 -7.36 1.12
CA LEU A 12 11.44 -7.93 2.25
C LEU A 12 10.58 -8.93 3.02
N LYS A 13 9.37 -8.53 3.41
CA LYS A 13 8.44 -9.37 4.18
C LYS A 13 8.00 -10.61 3.40
N ALA A 14 7.79 -10.48 2.09
CA ALA A 14 7.44 -11.61 1.24
C ALA A 14 8.59 -12.62 1.15
N LEU A 15 9.83 -12.16 1.00
CA LEU A 15 11.02 -13.01 1.01
C LEU A 15 11.26 -13.69 2.37
N GLU A 16 11.04 -12.97 3.47
CA GLU A 16 11.10 -13.56 4.82
C GLU A 16 10.10 -14.71 4.97
N GLN A 17 8.86 -14.53 4.51
CA GLN A 17 7.80 -15.55 4.58
C GLN A 17 8.01 -16.70 3.59
N SER A 18 8.65 -16.46 2.45
CA SER A 18 8.96 -17.51 1.48
C SER A 18 10.21 -18.31 1.83
N GLY A 19 10.94 -17.94 2.90
CA GLY A 19 12.23 -18.53 3.25
C GLY A 19 13.34 -18.17 2.26
N GLY A 20 13.24 -17.02 1.59
CA GLY A 20 14.17 -16.55 0.57
C GLY A 20 13.88 -17.05 -0.85
N ASP A 21 12.79 -17.80 -1.06
CA ASP A 21 12.37 -18.21 -2.40
C ASP A 21 11.78 -17.02 -3.16
N ALA A 22 12.50 -16.56 -4.18
CA ALA A 22 12.15 -15.39 -4.98
C ALA A 22 11.31 -15.73 -6.23
N ARG A 23 10.86 -16.98 -6.39
CA ARG A 23 10.08 -17.37 -7.58
C ARG A 23 8.67 -16.76 -7.53
N PRO A 24 8.12 -16.31 -8.68
CA PRO A 24 6.81 -15.65 -8.71
C PRO A 24 5.65 -16.49 -8.17
N ASP A 25 5.64 -17.80 -8.48
CA ASP A 25 4.64 -18.76 -7.99
C ASP A 25 4.67 -18.92 -6.47
N ARG A 26 5.78 -18.56 -5.83
CA ARG A 26 5.92 -18.53 -4.38
C ARG A 26 5.60 -17.19 -3.75
N LEU A 27 6.02 -16.10 -4.40
CA LEU A 27 5.85 -14.75 -3.86
C LEU A 27 4.43 -14.20 -4.06
N ILE A 28 3.78 -14.41 -5.20
CA ILE A 28 2.46 -13.82 -5.51
C ILE A 28 1.41 -14.18 -4.44
N PRO A 29 1.22 -15.47 -4.05
CA PRO A 29 0.21 -15.82 -3.04
C PRO A 29 0.51 -15.28 -1.64
N ILE A 30 1.78 -14.98 -1.34
CA ILE A 30 2.21 -14.34 -0.09
C ILE A 30 1.86 -12.86 -0.14
N LEU A 31 2.22 -12.19 -1.23
CA LEU A 31 1.97 -10.77 -1.47
C LEU A 31 0.48 -10.44 -1.41
N GLU A 32 -0.37 -11.27 -2.03
CA GLU A 32 -1.84 -11.13 -2.01
C GLU A 32 -2.45 -11.14 -0.60
N LYS A 33 -1.77 -11.73 0.38
CA LYS A 33 -2.24 -11.85 1.76
C LYS A 33 -1.48 -10.93 2.71
N LEU A 34 -0.43 -10.28 2.23
CA LEU A 34 0.48 -9.52 3.07
C LEU A 34 -0.16 -8.19 3.49
N LYS A 35 -0.05 -7.88 4.77
CA LYS A 35 -0.35 -6.57 5.34
C LYS A 35 0.92 -6.01 5.97
N ILE A 36 1.20 -4.74 5.71
CA ILE A 36 2.35 -4.02 6.31
C ILE A 36 1.89 -2.74 7.00
N GLU A 37 2.64 -2.33 8.00
CA GLU A 37 2.47 -1.03 8.65
C GLU A 37 3.37 0.00 7.95
N SER A 38 2.75 0.92 7.21
CA SER A 38 3.42 2.04 6.56
C SER A 38 3.35 3.30 7.44
N PRO A 39 4.28 4.27 7.29
CA PRO A 39 4.09 5.62 7.84
C PRO A 39 2.75 6.28 7.43
N ARG A 40 2.12 5.80 6.35
CA ARG A 40 0.79 6.25 5.90
C ARG A 40 -0.37 5.42 6.46
N GLY A 41 -0.12 4.43 7.30
CA GLY A 41 -1.12 3.49 7.84
C GLY A 41 -1.02 2.08 7.24
N THR A 42 -1.89 1.16 7.66
CA THR A 42 -1.87 -0.22 7.19
C THR A 42 -2.10 -0.33 5.67
N PHE A 43 -1.15 -0.94 4.97
CA PHE A 43 -1.17 -1.21 3.54
C PHE A 43 -1.38 -2.71 3.28
N GLU A 44 -2.22 -3.04 2.30
CA GLU A 44 -2.39 -4.39 1.75
C GLU A 44 -2.70 -4.30 0.25
N PHE A 45 -2.61 -5.41 -0.48
CA PHE A 45 -3.10 -5.48 -1.85
C PHE A 45 -4.55 -5.98 -1.89
N ASP A 46 -5.34 -5.50 -2.84
CA ASP A 46 -6.63 -6.09 -3.16
C ASP A 46 -6.50 -7.23 -4.20
N GLU A 47 -7.64 -7.77 -4.59
CA GLU A 47 -7.79 -8.84 -5.58
C GLU A 47 -7.34 -8.48 -7.00
N GLN A 48 -7.11 -7.19 -7.28
CA GLN A 48 -6.57 -6.68 -8.53
C GLN A 48 -5.08 -6.33 -8.41
N HIS A 49 -4.45 -6.64 -7.28
CA HIS A 49 -3.08 -6.26 -6.90
C HIS A 49 -2.88 -4.75 -6.81
N GLU A 50 -3.95 -4.00 -6.57
CA GLU A 50 -3.87 -2.56 -6.28
C GLU A 50 -3.65 -2.33 -4.79
N GLY A 51 -2.85 -1.31 -4.45
CA GLY A 51 -2.52 -0.99 -3.07
C GLY A 51 -3.69 -0.31 -2.34
N VAL A 52 -4.15 -0.91 -1.24
CA VAL A 52 -5.20 -0.37 -0.38
C VAL A 52 -4.59 0.14 0.93
N TYR A 53 -4.66 1.46 1.09
CA TYR A 53 -4.17 2.22 2.25
C TYR A 53 -5.16 3.35 2.58
N PRO A 54 -5.13 3.95 3.77
CA PRO A 54 -6.06 5.02 4.11
C PRO A 54 -5.82 6.27 3.25
N MET A 55 -6.90 6.89 2.83
CA MET A 55 -6.91 8.12 2.04
C MET A 55 -7.32 9.31 2.91
N TYR A 56 -6.71 10.46 2.67
CA TYR A 56 -6.89 11.64 3.51
C TYR A 56 -7.25 12.85 2.66
N VAL A 57 -8.15 13.69 3.19
CA VAL A 57 -8.33 15.06 2.67
C VAL A 57 -7.32 15.95 3.40
N VAL A 58 -6.55 16.71 2.63
CA VAL A 58 -5.54 17.60 3.17
C VAL A 58 -5.83 19.05 2.78
N GLU A 59 -5.59 19.95 3.71
CA GLU A 59 -5.61 21.39 3.49
C GLU A 59 -4.19 21.93 3.59
N ILE A 60 -3.77 22.74 2.62
CA ILE A 60 -2.45 23.39 2.69
C ILE A 60 -2.55 24.60 3.62
N ARG A 61 -1.82 24.57 4.74
CA ARG A 61 -1.77 25.68 5.71
C ARG A 61 -0.34 26.17 5.91
N MET A 62 -0.20 27.43 6.30
CA MET A 62 1.10 27.99 6.69
C MET A 62 1.41 27.60 8.14
N VAL A 63 2.35 26.69 8.33
CA VAL A 63 2.83 26.24 9.65
C VAL A 63 4.31 26.60 9.76
N GLY A 64 4.66 27.48 10.70
CA GLY A 64 6.05 27.93 10.86
C GLY A 64 6.64 28.58 9.61
N GLY A 65 5.83 29.32 8.84
CA GLY A 65 6.26 29.99 7.60
C GLY A 65 6.40 29.07 6.39
N LYS A 66 5.96 27.80 6.47
CA LYS A 66 6.01 26.85 5.35
C LYS A 66 4.61 26.33 5.00
N ALA A 67 4.33 26.25 3.70
CA ALA A 67 3.12 25.59 3.19
C ALA A 67 3.20 24.09 3.50
N THR A 68 2.35 23.62 4.40
CA THR A 68 2.36 22.26 4.92
C THR A 68 0.99 21.62 4.72
N PRO A 69 0.90 20.39 4.16
CA PRO A 69 -0.36 19.66 4.10
C PRO A 69 -0.77 19.21 5.50
N VAL A 70 -1.92 19.69 5.96
CA VAL A 70 -2.54 19.29 7.22
C VAL A 70 -3.73 18.40 6.90
N VAL A 71 -3.77 17.20 7.48
CA VAL A 71 -4.92 16.28 7.33
C VAL A 71 -6.13 16.90 8.03
N ILE A 72 -7.21 17.07 7.28
CA ILE A 72 -8.49 17.59 7.80
C ILE A 72 -9.57 16.52 7.89
N GLU A 73 -9.45 15.44 7.12
CA GLU A 73 -10.39 14.30 7.15
C GLU A 73 -9.66 12.99 6.79
N ASN A 74 -10.10 11.89 7.39
CA ASN A 74 -9.65 10.54 7.05
C ASN A 74 -10.79 9.80 6.35
N MET A 75 -10.66 9.62 5.03
CA MET A 75 -11.66 8.93 4.22
C MET A 75 -11.63 7.40 4.39
N GLY A 76 -10.73 6.88 5.21
CA GLY A 76 -10.57 5.45 5.44
C GLY A 76 -10.00 4.73 4.24
N ARG A 77 -10.30 3.43 4.16
CA ARG A 77 -9.76 2.53 3.14
C ARG A 77 -10.64 2.57 1.91
N ILE A 78 -10.08 3.02 0.79
CA ILE A 78 -10.78 3.08 -0.50
C ILE A 78 -10.12 2.07 -1.44
N LYS A 79 -10.94 1.25 -2.10
CA LYS A 79 -10.48 0.32 -3.15
C LYS A 79 -10.70 0.96 -4.51
N THR A 80 -9.80 0.67 -5.44
CA THR A 80 -10.00 1.04 -6.85
C THR A 80 -11.22 0.29 -7.38
N PRO A 81 -12.14 0.94 -8.13
CA PRO A 81 -13.23 0.23 -8.79
C PRO A 81 -12.69 -0.86 -9.72
N ASN A 82 -13.44 -1.96 -9.86
CA ASN A 82 -13.05 -3.00 -10.82
C ASN A 82 -13.13 -2.46 -12.25
N MET A 83 -11.97 -2.31 -12.89
CA MET A 83 -11.81 -1.81 -14.27
C MET A 83 -11.87 -2.94 -15.32
N GLY A 84 -12.45 -4.10 -14.98
CA GLY A 84 -12.48 -5.29 -15.83
C GLY A 84 -11.27 -6.21 -15.65
N CYS A 85 -10.53 -6.07 -14.56
CA CYS A 85 -9.44 -7.00 -14.24
C CYS A 85 -10.05 -8.37 -13.90
N THR A 86 -9.68 -9.39 -14.68
CA THR A 86 -10.07 -10.78 -14.44
C THR A 86 -8.80 -11.59 -14.29
N LEU A 87 -8.63 -12.27 -13.16
CA LEU A 87 -7.51 -13.19 -12.99
C LEU A 87 -7.61 -14.27 -14.08
N LEU A 88 -6.62 -14.32 -14.97
CA LEU A 88 -6.46 -15.41 -15.92
C LEU A 88 -6.16 -16.66 -15.08
N LYS A 89 -7.15 -17.54 -14.96
CA LYS A 89 -7.00 -18.86 -14.35
C LYS A 89 -6.17 -19.77 -15.24
#